data_AF-A0A4S2CB85-F1
#
_entry.id   AF-A0A4S2CB85-F1
#
_cell.length_a   1.000
_cell.length_b   1.000
_cell.length_c   1.000
_cell.angle_alpha   90.00
_cell.angle_beta   90.00
_cell.angle_gamma   90.00
#
_symmetry.space_group_name_H-M   'P 1'
#
loop_
_entity.id
_entity.type
_entity.pdbx_description
1 polymer ?
#
loop_
_entity_poly.entity_id
_entity_poly.type
_entity_poly.pdbx_seq_one_letter_code
_entity_poly.pdbx_strand_id
1 'polypeptide(L)' 'MLKIMNIEVEEYIKRAERGEAEAQFYLGLFYEKGYGVGKNLELAVDWYRKSAEQGNKLAVAALKRID' A
#
# COMPACT_ATOMS: atom_id res chain seq x y z
N MET A 1 7.89 5.01 -19.03
CA MET A 1 8.10 4.39 -17.70
C MET A 1 7.59 5.28 -16.56
N LEU A 2 8.06 6.52 -16.38
CA LEU A 2 7.62 7.38 -15.25
C LEU A 2 6.11 7.73 -15.24
N LYS A 3 5.46 7.86 -16.41
CA LYS A 3 4.05 8.25 -16.48
C LYS A 3 3.06 7.10 -16.17
N ILE A 4 3.48 5.85 -16.37
CA ILE A 4 2.63 4.67 -16.12
C ILE A 4 2.56 4.37 -14.62
N MET A 5 3.70 4.46 -13.92
CA MET A 5 3.74 4.21 -12.46
C MET A 5 2.90 5.23 -11.68
N ASN A 6 2.85 6.51 -12.10
CA ASN A 6 2.02 7.51 -11.43
C ASN A 6 0.51 7.27 -11.64
N ILE A 7 0.11 6.79 -12.82
CA ILE A 7 -1.30 6.45 -13.09
C ILE A 7 -1.72 5.24 -12.25
N GLU A 8 -0.83 4.25 -12.08
CA GLU A 8 -1.09 3.08 -11.24
C GLU A 8 -1.28 3.47 -9.77
N VAL A 9 -0.41 4.32 -9.22
CA VAL A 9 -0.54 4.81 -7.84
C VAL A 9 -1.87 5.51 -7.60
N GLU A 10 -2.31 6.41 -8.49
CA GLU A 10 -3.56 7.13 -8.33
C GLU A 10 -4.79 6.22 -8.29
N GLU A 11 -4.81 5.15 -9.10
CA GLU A 11 -5.89 4.18 -9.09
C GLU A 11 -5.89 3.36 -7.79
N TYR A 12 -4.71 2.94 -7.33
CA TYR A 12 -4.56 2.25 -6.06
C TYR A 12 -4.98 3.12 -4.87
N ILE A 13 -4.71 4.43 -4.91
CA ILE A 13 -5.21 5.38 -3.89
C ILE A 13 -6.74 5.36 -3.85
N LYS A 14 -7.41 5.56 -4.99
CA LYS A 14 -8.88 5.58 -5.06
C LYS A 14 -9.50 4.27 -4.56
N ARG A 15 -8.93 3.12 -4.93
CA ARG A 15 -9.40 1.80 -4.50
C ARG A 15 -9.13 1.56 -3.00
N ALA A 16 -7.96 1.97 -2.51
CA ALA A 16 -7.59 1.85 -1.09
C ALA A 16 -8.48 2.71 -0.19
N GLU A 17 -8.83 3.92 -0.63
CA GLU A 17 -9.77 4.83 0.04
C GLU A 17 -11.19 4.27 0.09
N ARG A 18 -11.61 3.50 -0.91
CA ARG A 18 -12.88 2.75 -0.90
C ARG A 18 -12.87 1.52 0.01
N GLY A 19 -11.74 1.22 0.63
CA GLY A 19 -11.62 0.10 1.56
C GLY A 19 -11.14 -1.20 0.93
N GLU A 20 -10.77 -1.25 -0.36
CA GLU A 20 -10.34 -2.50 -0.98
C GLU A 20 -9.02 -3.01 -0.35
N ALA A 21 -9.08 -4.12 0.39
CA ALA A 21 -7.95 -4.66 1.14
C ALA A 21 -6.71 -4.93 0.26
N GLU A 22 -6.90 -5.42 -0.96
CA GLU A 22 -5.82 -5.61 -1.92
C GLU A 22 -5.14 -4.28 -2.29
N ALA A 23 -5.94 -3.26 -2.59
CA ALA A 23 -5.41 -1.96 -2.96
C ALA A 23 -4.67 -1.28 -1.81
N GLN A 24 -5.18 -1.41 -0.58
CA GLN A 24 -4.50 -0.94 0.62
C GLN A 24 -3.14 -1.64 0.81
N PHE A 25 -3.06 -2.94 0.54
CA PHE A 25 -1.78 -3.65 0.56
C PHE A 25 -0.78 -3.10 -0.48
N TYR A 26 -1.20 -2.92 -1.73
CA TYR A 26 -0.30 -2.41 -2.77
C TYR A 26 0.10 -0.95 -2.52
N LEU A 27 -0.80 -0.11 -2.02
CA LEU A 27 -0.47 1.26 -1.65
C LEU A 27 0.56 1.29 -0.49
N GLY A 28 0.42 0.40 0.49
CA GLY A 28 1.44 0.18 1.50
C GLY A 28 2.79 -0.21 0.91
N LEU A 29 2.80 -1.09 -0.11
CA LEU A 29 4.02 -1.50 -0.82
C LEU A 29 4.65 -0.35 -1.60
N PHE A 30 3.84 0.51 -2.21
CA PHE A 30 4.33 1.68 -2.93
C PHE A 30 5.01 2.66 -1.99
N TYR A 31 4.43 2.92 -0.81
CA TYR A 31 5.07 3.72 0.23
C TYR A 31 6.30 3.03 0.84
N GLU A 32 6.33 1.71 0.99
CA GLU A 32 7.50 0.98 1.49
C GLU A 32 8.70 1.09 0.51
N LYS A 33 8.43 0.97 -0.79
CA LYS A 33 9.48 0.92 -1.83
C LYS A 33 9.75 2.26 -2.52
N GLY A 34 8.88 3.25 -2.35
CA GLY A 34 8.95 4.52 -3.06
C GLY A 34 8.54 4.42 -4.54
N TYR A 35 7.54 3.60 -4.86
CA TYR A 35 7.07 3.40 -6.24
C TYR A 35 6.00 4.42 -6.60
N GLY A 36 6.36 5.42 -7.42
CA GLY A 36 5.45 6.50 -7.85
C GLY A 36 5.02 7.45 -6.73
N VAL A 37 5.29 7.09 -5.47
CA VAL A 37 5.19 7.91 -4.26
C VAL A 37 6.55 8.04 -3.60
N GLY A 38 6.75 9.06 -2.77
CA GLY A 38 7.91 9.10 -1.89
C GLY A 38 7.89 7.95 -0.90
N LYS A 39 9.05 7.34 -0.63
CA LYS A 39 9.15 6.29 0.39
C LYS A 39 8.73 6.85 1.76
N ASN A 40 7.78 6.19 2.41
CA ASN A 40 7.29 6.56 3.73
C ASN A 40 6.83 5.30 4.48
N LEU A 41 7.62 4.85 5.46
CA LEU A 41 7.32 3.60 6.19
C LEU A 41 6.12 3.75 7.14
N GLU A 42 5.88 4.93 7.69
CA GLU A 42 4.73 5.17 8.57
C GLU A 42 3.42 5.00 7.78
N LEU A 43 3.32 5.64 6.61
CA LEU A 43 2.18 5.46 5.71
C LEU A 43 2.06 4.01 5.21
N ALA A 44 3.19 3.34 4.94
CA ALA A 44 3.16 1.93 4.56
C ALA A 44 2.52 1.05 5.65
N VAL A 45 2.92 1.24 6.91
CA VAL A 45 2.36 0.54 8.07
C VAL A 45 0.87 0.81 8.20
N ASP A 46 0.42 2.06 8.07
CA ASP A 46 -1.00 2.40 8.18
C ASP A 46 -1.86 1.71 7.12
N TRP A 47 -1.40 1.70 5.87
CA TRP A 47 -2.10 1.00 4.79
C TRP A 47 -2.07 -0.52 4.96
N TYR A 48 -0.96 -1.09 5.42
CA TYR A 48 -0.89 -2.51 5.73
C TYR A 48 -1.80 -2.90 6.90
N ARG A 49 -1.90 -2.09 7.96
CA ARG A 49 -2.84 -2.34 9.07
C ARG A 49 -4.28 -2.40 8.59
N LYS A 50 -4.73 -1.41 7.81
CA LYS A 50 -6.09 -1.39 7.22
C LYS A 50 -6.37 -2.65 6.38
N SER A 51 -5.39 -3.08 5.59
CA SER A 51 -5.50 -4.29 4.78
C SER A 51 -5.54 -5.56 5.63
N ALA A 52 -4.70 -5.64 6.67
CA ALA A 52 -4.61 -6.76 7.59
C ALA A 52 -5.88 -6.92 8.45
N GLU A 53 -6.49 -5.82 8.89
CA GLU A 53 -7.77 -5.80 9.62
C GLU A 53 -8.90 -6.46 8.82
N GLN A 54 -8.80 -6.47 7.49
CA GLN A 54 -9.74 -7.13 6.58
C GLN A 54 -9.34 -8.58 6.25
N GLY A 55 -8.33 -9.13 6.93
CA GLY A 55 -7.88 -10.51 6.76
C GLY A 55 -6.85 -10.72 5.64
N ASN A 56 -6.27 -9.65 5.07
CA ASN A 56 -5.20 -9.81 4.07
C ASN A 56 -3.91 -10.32 4.72
N LYS A 57 -3.61 -11.61 4.50
CA LYS A 57 -2.42 -12.28 5.04
C LYS A 57 -1.10 -11.73 4.51
N LEU A 58 -1.07 -11.17 3.30
CA LEU A 58 0.13 -10.54 2.74
C LEU A 58 0.46 -9.25 3.50
N ALA A 59 -0.55 -8.50 3.93
CA ALA A 59 -0.38 -7.30 4.74
C ALA A 59 0.11 -7.65 6.16
N VAL A 60 -0.39 -8.73 6.76
CA VAL A 60 0.14 -9.24 8.04
C VAL A 60 1.61 -9.62 7.91
N ALA A 61 2.01 -10.31 6.85
CA ALA A 61 3.41 -10.63 6.59
C ALA A 61 4.25 -9.36 6.32
N ALA A 62 3.65 -8.35 5.69
CA ALA A 62 4.30 -7.06 5.44
C ALA A 62 4.59 -6.28 6.72
N LEU A 63 3.65 -6.25 7.66
CA LEU A 63 3.84 -5.61 8.97
C LEU A 63 5.01 -6.26 9.73
N LYS A 64 5.07 -7.61 9.73
CA LYS A 64 6.15 -8.34 10.40
C LYS A 64 7.55 -8.14 9.82
N ARG A 65 7.68 -7.69 8.56
CA ARG A 65 8.99 -7.39 7.95
C ARG A 65 9.42 -5.93 8.11
N ILE A 66 8.48 -5.04 8.46
CA ILE A 66 8.72 -3.60 8.60
C ILE A 66 8.95 -3.21 10.07
N ASP A 67 8.41 -3.97 11.03
CA ASP A 67 8.85 -3.97 12.44
C ASP A 67 10.33 -4.38 12.55
#